data_AF-A0A1Z8V4P7-F1
#
_entry.id   AF-A0A1Z8V4P7-F1
#
_cell.length_a   1.000
_cell.length_b   1.000
_cell.length_c   1.000
_cell.angle_alpha   90.00
_cell.angle_beta   90.00
_cell.angle_gamma   90.00
#
_symmetry.space_group_name_H-M   'P 1'
#
loop_
_entity.id
_entity.type
_entity.pdbx_description
1 polymer ?
#
loop_
_entity_poly.entity_id
_entity_poly.type
_entity_poly.pdbx_seq_one_letter_code
_entity_poly.pdbx_strand_id
1 'polypeptide(L)' 'MTTTLNPTPWRRATVFGLGASGFSAVKYLTGLGIEVQVQDTRDVPPFRSELAQQYPDIPLQTGEFTPPLLDHTDLAV' A
#
# COMPACT_ATOMS: atom_id res chain seq x y z
N MET A 1 1.85 -25.54 15.49
CA MET A 1 3.16 -24.87 15.32
C MET A 1 2.86 -23.41 15.03
N THR A 2 3.07 -22.53 16.01
CA THR A 2 2.76 -21.10 15.87
C THR A 2 4.05 -20.41 15.46
N THR A 3 4.20 -20.09 14.18
CA THR A 3 5.31 -19.26 13.71
C THR A 3 5.10 -17.87 14.30
N THR A 4 5.87 -17.53 15.33
CA THR A 4 5.96 -16.16 15.84
C THR A 4 6.60 -15.32 14.75
N LEU A 5 5.78 -14.71 13.88
CA LEU A 5 6.24 -13.65 12.99
C LEU A 5 6.85 -12.57 13.89
N ASN A 6 8.15 -12.35 13.75
CA ASN A 6 8.84 -11.26 14.43
C ASN A 6 8.13 -9.96 14.04
N PRO A 7 7.74 -9.08 14.97
CA PRO A 7 6.99 -7.88 14.62
C PRO A 7 7.81 -7.07 13.61
N THR A 8 7.19 -6.69 12.49
CA THR A 8 7.84 -5.85 11.49
C THR A 8 8.19 -4.51 12.13
N PRO A 9 9.38 -3.95 11.87
CA PRO A 9 9.74 -2.64 12.42
C PRO A 9 8.90 -1.50 11.82
N TRP A 10 8.25 -1.76 10.67
CA TRP A 10 7.44 -0.79 9.93
C TRP A 10 5.97 -0.91 10.33
N ARG A 11 5.34 0.23 10.57
CA ARG A 11 3.90 0.35 10.87
C ARG A 11 3.12 0.97 9.71
N ARG A 12 3.79 1.77 8.87
CA ARG A 12 3.18 2.44 7.71
C ARG A 12 3.99 2.23 6.44
N ALA A 13 3.30 1.97 5.33
CA ALA A 13 3.91 1.77 4.03
C ALA A 13 3.21 2.56 2.92
N THR A 14 4.01 3.10 2.01
CA THR A 14 3.53 3.69 0.74
C THR A 14 3.89 2.76 -0.40
N VAL A 15 2.89 2.33 -1.17
CA VAL A 15 3.07 1.52 -2.39
C VAL A 15 2.96 2.43 -3.61
N PHE A 16 4.00 2.43 -4.46
CA PHE A 16 4.01 3.19 -5.70
C PHE A 16 3.66 2.27 -6.88
N GLY A 17 2.51 2.55 -7.49
CA GLY A 17 1.96 1.83 -8.63
C GLY A 17 0.98 0.73 -8.20
N LEU A 18 -0.29 0.91 -8.55
CA LEU A 18 -1.38 -0.06 -8.39
C LEU A 18 -1.51 -0.97 -9.62
N GLY A 19 -0.39 -1.59 -10.00
CA GLY A 19 -0.35 -2.74 -10.92
C GLY A 19 -0.50 -4.07 -10.17
N ALA A 20 -0.21 -5.19 -10.83
CA ALA A 20 -0.29 -6.51 -10.21
C ALA A 20 0.65 -6.65 -8.99
N SER A 21 1.91 -6.21 -9.14
CA SER A 21 2.90 -6.26 -8.06
C SER A 21 2.53 -5.35 -6.89
N GLY A 22 2.12 -4.11 -7.15
CA GLY A 22 1.71 -3.20 -6.08
C GLY A 22 0.42 -3.65 -5.38
N PHE A 23 -0.55 -4.18 -6.11
CA PHE A 23 -1.74 -4.77 -5.48
C PHE A 23 -1.38 -6.00 -4.62
N SER A 24 -0.43 -6.82 -5.06
CA SER A 24 0.10 -7.90 -4.22
C SER A 24 0.79 -7.38 -2.96
N ALA A 25 1.55 -6.28 -3.05
CA ALA A 25 2.18 -5.64 -1.90
C ALA A 25 1.13 -5.12 -0.91
N VAL A 26 0.08 -4.45 -1.40
CA VAL A 26 -1.05 -4.00 -0.58
C VAL A 26 -1.65 -5.18 0.21
N LYS A 27 -1.98 -6.28 -0.48
CA LYS A 27 -2.55 -7.48 0.16
C LYS A 27 -1.65 -8.05 1.25
N TYR A 28 -0.34 -8.10 0.99
CA TYR A 28 0.63 -8.65 1.92
C TYR A 28 0.79 -7.76 3.16
N LEU A 29 1.01 -6.46 2.96
CA LEU A 29 1.25 -5.50 4.04
C LEU A 29 0.02 -5.31 4.92
N THR A 30 -1.17 -5.23 4.32
CA THR A 30 -2.45 -5.20 5.07
C THR A 30 -2.63 -6.47 5.91
N GLY A 31 -2.28 -7.63 5.37
CA GLY A 31 -2.30 -8.90 6.11
C GLY A 31 -1.32 -8.96 7.29
N LEU A 32 -0.28 -8.12 7.29
CA LEU A 32 0.64 -7.94 8.41
C LEU A 32 0.17 -6.89 9.43
N GLY A 33 -0.98 -6.23 9.19
CA GLY A 33 -1.47 -5.14 10.03
C GLY A 33 -0.74 -3.81 9.84
N ILE A 34 -0.02 -3.65 8.72
CA ILE A 34 0.65 -2.40 8.36
C ILE A 34 -0.38 -1.47 7.73
N GLU A 35 -0.35 -0.19 8.11
CA GLU A 35 -1.15 0.87 7.50
C GLU A 35 -0.59 1.19 6.11
N VAL A 36 -1.41 1.04 5.07
CA VAL A 36 -0.97 1.16 3.68
C VAL A 36 -1.65 2.34 3.02
N GLN A 37 -0.88 3.09 2.23
CA GLN A 37 -1.39 4.04 1.25
C GLN A 37 -0.79 3.73 -0.13
N VAL A 38 -1.51 4.09 -1.19
CA VAL A 38 -1.12 3.81 -2.57
C VAL A 38 -1.04 5.11 -3.35
N GLN A 39 0.03 5.26 -4.12
CA GLN A 39 0.13 6.31 -5.14
C GLN A 39 0.35 5.69 -6.52
N ASP A 40 -0.24 6.25 -7.55
CA ASP A 40 -0.07 5.79 -8.92
C ASP A 40 -0.09 6.97 -9.88
N THR A 41 0.83 7.02 -10.84
CA THR A 41 0.87 8.10 -11.84
C THR A 41 -0.23 8.04 -12.88
N ARG A 42 -0.93 6.91 -13.00
CA ARG A 42 -2.02 6.71 -13.94
C ARG A 42 -3.32 7.23 -13.33
N ASP A 43 -4.12 7.93 -14.13
CA ASP A 43 -5.46 8.38 -13.74
C ASP A 43 -6.38 7.21 -13.37
N VAL A 44 -6.22 6.09 -14.09
CA VAL A 44 -6.98 4.86 -13.86
C VAL A 44 -6.04 3.67 -13.79
N PRO A 45 -5.55 3.32 -12.57
CA PRO A 45 -4.73 2.13 -12.40
C PRO A 45 -5.53 0.84 -12.63
N PRO A 46 -4.89 -0.24 -13.12
CA PRO A 46 -5.56 -1.50 -13.46
C PRO A 46 -6.33 -2.14 -12.30
N PHE A 47 -5.87 -1.98 -11.06
CA PHE A 47 -6.50 -2.57 -9.87
C PHE A 47 -7.26 -1.54 -9.00
N ARG A 48 -7.64 -0.38 -9.57
CA ARG A 48 -8.38 0.67 -8.85
C ARG A 48 -9.70 0.17 -8.28
N SER A 49 -10.47 -0.54 -9.10
CA SER A 49 -11.78 -1.07 -8.72
C SER A 49 -11.67 -2.14 -7.64
N GLU A 50 -10.69 -3.04 -7.77
CA GLU A 50 -10.41 -4.10 -6.83
C GLU A 50 -9.92 -3.55 -5.49
N LEU A 51 -9.07 -2.53 -5.50
CA LEU A 51 -8.64 -1.84 -4.28
C LEU A 51 -9.84 -1.21 -3.56
N ALA A 52 -10.68 -0.46 -4.28
CA ALA A 52 -11.86 0.17 -3.68
C ALA A 52 -12.88 -0.87 -3.14
N GLN A 53 -12.97 -2.05 -3.76
CA GLN A 53 -13.88 -3.11 -3.33
C GLN A 53 -13.35 -3.91 -2.13
N GLN A 54 -12.06 -4.27 -2.15
CA GLN A 54 -11.46 -5.16 -1.14
C GLN A 54 -10.87 -4.40 0.04
N TYR A 55 -10.45 -3.16 -0.19
CA TYR A 55 -9.75 -2.30 0.78
C TYR A 55 -10.24 -0.85 0.68
N PRO A 56 -11.54 -0.58 0.93
CA PRO A 56 -12.14 0.75 0.77
C PRO A 56 -11.48 1.84 1.64
N ASP A 57 -10.83 1.43 2.73
CA ASP A 57 -10.18 2.34 3.67
C ASP A 57 -8.74 2.73 3.26
N ILE A 58 -8.17 2.08 2.23
CA ILE A 58 -6.81 2.37 1.76
C ILE A 58 -6.84 3.59 0.84
N PRO A 59 -6.11 4.67 1.19
CA PRO A 59 -6.02 5.84 0.32
C PRO A 59 -5.33 5.49 -1.00
N LEU A 60 -5.95 5.90 -2.11
CA LEU A 60 -5.35 5.86 -3.45
C LEU A 60 -5.25 7.28 -4.01
N GLN A 61 -4.03 7.74 -4.23
CA GLN A 61 -3.76 8.95 -4.97
C GLN A 61 -3.35 8.62 -6.41
N THR A 62 -4.02 9.24 -7.38
CA THR A 62 -3.69 9.12 -8.80
C THR A 62 -3.09 10.42 -9.34
N GLY A 63 -2.24 10.34 -10.35
CA GLY A 63 -1.53 11.48 -10.92
C GLY A 63 -0.14 11.63 -10.32
N GLU A 64 0.43 12.84 -10.31
CA GLU A 64 1.82 13.02 -9.88
C GLU A 64 2.11 12.44 -8.48
N PHE A 65 3.26 11.77 -8.36
CA PHE A 65 3.74 11.31 -7.07
C PHE A 65 3.96 12.52 -6.18
N THR A 66 3.14 12.65 -5.16
CA THR A 66 3.44 13.58 -4.09
C THR A 66 4.45 12.87 -3.21
N PRO A 67 5.66 13.44 -3.00
CA PRO A 67 6.60 12.87 -2.05
C PRO A 67 5.80 12.57 -0.79
N PRO A 68 5.79 11.31 -0.29
CA PRO A 68 5.14 11.03 0.97
C PRO A 68 5.71 12.06 1.94
N LEU A 69 4.88 12.73 2.73
CA LEU A 69 5.41 13.50 3.85
C LEU A 69 6.29 12.52 4.63
N LEU A 70 7.61 12.63 4.46
CA LEU A 70 8.58 11.61 4.87
C LEU A 70 8.62 11.47 6.39
N ASP A 71 7.87 12.30 7.11
CA ASP A 71 7.63 12.22 8.54
C ASP A 71 6.71 11.05 8.95
N HIS A 72 6.02 10.40 8.00
CA HIS A 72 4.99 9.40 8.32
C HIS A 72 5.05 8.06 7.55
N THR A 73 6.06 7.80 6.72
CA THR A 73 6.21 6.52 6.00
C THR A 73 7.45 5.78 6.47
N ASP A 74 7.28 4.55 6.96
CA ASP A 74 8.40 3.74 7.44
C ASP A 74 8.98 2.83 6.34
N LEU A 75 8.18 2.53 5.31
CA LEU A 75 8.53 1.68 4.16
C LEU A 75 7.95 2.23 2.85
N ALA A 76 8.78 2.35 1.81
CA ALA A 76 8.34 2.62 0.44
C ALA A 76 8.52 1.34 -0.41
N VAL A 77 7.48 0.97 -1.16
CA VAL A 77 7.45 -0.22 -2.04
C VAL A 77 7.23 0.19 -3.49
#